data_AF-Q46FC2-F1
#
_entry.id   AF-Q46FC2-F1
#
_cell.length_a   1.000
_cell.length_b   1.000
_cell.length_c   1.000
_cell.angle_alpha   90.00
_cell.angle_beta   90.00
_cell.angle_gamma   90.00
#
_symmetry.space_group_name_H-M   'P 1'
#
loop_
_entity.id
_entity.type
_entity.pdbx_description
1 polymer ?
#
loop_
_entity_poly.entity_id
_entity_poly.type
_entity_poly.pdbx_seq_one_letter_code
_entity_poly.pdbx_strand_id
1 'polypeptide(L)'
;MNDLCPKRKNGSRDIIIDSTDINLNLNWHAKKITKESLKNKEYKWGHSTHRGFFIGMKLTLALDSQTLKPLAFLINEANVAEPKIYPEILKELKRKRIIKAGDVIYADRGYYSYENYVISVRNFKVVPLIFPRKNCNFKKLFNMFRYPLKIFDLRRNTEKEIKFYKEIIAKFKELISKWKELRSVRSIIEDVFKIAKKAYSMENLHRYTRSSVQKYCSLAVLLVGATVNYGINERKELQAFSE
;
A
#
# COMPACT_ATOMS: atom_id res chain seq x y z
N MET A 1 -20.85 11.69 -7.83
CA MET A 1 -19.40 11.36 -7.88
C MET A 1 -18.62 11.91 -6.69
N ASN A 2 -18.86 13.15 -6.23
CA ASN A 2 -18.15 13.75 -5.09
C ASN A 2 -18.23 12.95 -3.78
N ASP A 3 -19.28 12.16 -3.56
CA ASP A 3 -19.44 11.33 -2.36
C ASP A 3 -18.51 10.11 -2.34
N LEU A 4 -18.05 9.64 -3.50
CA LEU A 4 -17.08 8.55 -3.63
C LEU A 4 -15.65 9.01 -3.33
N CYS A 5 -15.37 10.31 -3.46
CA CYS A 5 -14.07 10.86 -3.14
C CYS A 5 -13.92 11.06 -1.62
N PRO A 6 -12.91 10.45 -0.97
CA PRO A 6 -12.76 10.52 0.48
C PRO A 6 -12.42 11.95 0.95
N LYS A 7 -13.42 12.64 1.51
CA LYS A 7 -13.22 13.91 2.22
C LYS A 7 -12.38 13.66 3.47
N ARG A 8 -11.39 14.52 3.68
CA ARG A 8 -10.51 14.42 4.84
C ARG A 8 -11.20 15.01 6.06
N LYS A 9 -11.39 14.20 7.11
CA LYS A 9 -11.76 14.70 8.45
C LYS A 9 -10.57 15.45 9.06
N ASN A 10 -10.82 16.41 9.94
CA ASN A 10 -9.76 17.14 10.64
C ASN A 10 -8.88 16.16 11.43
N GLY A 11 -7.55 16.28 11.28
CA GLY A 11 -6.57 15.41 11.96
C GLY A 11 -5.67 14.59 11.04
N SER A 12 -4.89 13.68 11.65
CA SER A 12 -4.07 12.70 10.95
C SER A 12 -4.94 11.59 10.37
N ARG A 13 -4.68 11.21 9.13
CA ARG A 13 -5.35 10.09 8.46
C ARG A 13 -4.53 8.82 8.64
N ASP A 14 -5.24 7.72 8.82
CA ASP A 14 -4.68 6.38 8.83
C ASP A 14 -4.89 5.74 7.46
N ILE A 15 -3.81 5.26 6.85
CA ILE A 15 -3.80 4.75 5.48
C ILE A 15 -3.23 3.34 5.47
N ILE A 16 -3.97 2.40 4.92
CA ILE A 16 -3.54 1.00 4.78
C ILE A 16 -2.99 0.81 3.37
N ILE A 17 -1.81 0.21 3.26
CA ILE A 17 -1.18 -0.14 1.99
C ILE A 17 -0.94 -1.64 1.96
N ASP A 18 -1.37 -2.26 0.87
CA ASP A 18 -1.09 -3.67 0.61
C ASP A 18 -1.04 -3.99 -0.88
N SER A 19 -0.47 -5.14 -1.23
CA SER A 19 -0.41 -5.63 -2.60
C SER A 19 -1.17 -6.92 -2.79
N THR A 20 -1.64 -7.12 -4.01
CA THR A 20 -2.25 -8.37 -4.43
C THR A 20 -1.83 -8.73 -5.85
N ASP A 21 -1.72 -10.03 -6.10
CA ASP A 21 -1.33 -10.58 -7.39
C ASP A 21 -2.49 -10.52 -8.38
N ILE A 22 -2.20 -10.08 -9.60
CA ILE A 22 -3.07 -10.15 -10.76
C ILE A 22 -2.51 -11.22 -11.69
N ASN A 23 -3.26 -12.30 -11.88
CA ASN A 23 -2.91 -13.31 -12.87
C ASN A 23 -3.47 -12.91 -14.22
N LEU A 24 -2.63 -13.01 -15.25
CA LEU A 24 -3.08 -12.87 -16.62
C LEU A 24 -3.41 -14.25 -17.13
N ASN A 25 -4.61 -14.41 -17.70
CA ASN A 25 -5.07 -15.69 -18.21
C ASN A 25 -4.36 -16.05 -19.52
N LEU A 26 -3.08 -16.40 -19.40
CA LEU A 26 -2.22 -16.88 -20.47
C LEU A 26 -2.29 -18.40 -20.49
N ASN A 27 -2.49 -18.99 -21.66
CA ASN A 27 -2.43 -20.44 -21.81
C ASN A 27 -0.97 -20.93 -21.82
N TRP A 28 -0.32 -20.90 -20.66
CA TRP A 28 1.07 -21.35 -20.48
C TRP A 28 1.17 -22.87 -20.28
N HIS A 29 0.04 -23.57 -20.07
CA HIS A 29 -0.01 -25.03 -20.10
C HIS A 29 0.20 -25.58 -21.51
N ALA A 30 -0.29 -24.87 -22.54
CA ALA A 30 -0.08 -25.25 -23.94
C ALA A 30 1.33 -24.90 -24.48
N LYS A 31 2.03 -23.94 -23.86
CA LYS A 31 3.38 -23.50 -24.29
C LYS A 31 4.23 -23.12 -23.09
N LYS A 32 5.41 -23.75 -22.95
CA LYS A 32 6.38 -23.40 -21.91
C LYS A 32 6.85 -21.94 -22.07
N ILE A 33 6.48 -21.09 -21.11
CA ILE A 33 6.89 -19.67 -21.09
C ILE A 33 8.11 -19.51 -20.18
N THR A 34 9.26 -19.16 -20.76
CA THR A 34 10.51 -18.95 -20.01
C THR A 34 10.62 -17.51 -19.51
N LYS A 35 11.47 -17.25 -18.51
CA LYS A 35 11.76 -15.88 -18.04
C LYS A 35 12.33 -15.00 -19.17
N GLU A 36 13.15 -15.57 -20.05
CA GLU A 36 13.73 -14.84 -21.20
C GLU A 36 12.65 -14.37 -22.18
N SER A 37 11.66 -15.22 -22.45
CA SER A 37 10.53 -14.85 -23.33
C SER A 37 9.68 -13.68 -22.80
N LEU A 38 9.76 -13.42 -21.48
CA LEU A 38 9.05 -12.33 -20.81
C LEU A 38 9.92 -11.08 -20.60
N LYS A 39 11.20 -11.09 -21.01
CA LYS A 39 12.13 -9.97 -20.75
C LYS A 39 11.60 -8.64 -21.28
N ASN A 40 11.06 -8.65 -22.49
CA ASN A 40 10.49 -7.47 -23.15
C ASN A 40 8.97 -7.31 -22.94
N LYS A 41 8.36 -8.13 -22.07
CA LYS A 41 6.94 -8.05 -21.73
C LYS A 41 6.74 -7.29 -20.42
N GLU A 42 5.62 -6.58 -20.31
CA GLU A 42 5.28 -5.80 -19.11
C GLU A 42 4.80 -6.67 -17.93
N TYR A 43 4.42 -7.92 -18.19
CA TYR A 43 4.05 -8.90 -17.18
C TYR A 43 5.18 -9.91 -16.98
N LYS A 44 5.36 -10.37 -15.74
CA LYS A 44 6.45 -11.25 -15.35
C LYS A 44 5.92 -12.46 -14.60
N TRP A 45 6.78 -13.47 -14.46
CA TRP A 45 6.57 -14.54 -13.50
C TRP A 45 6.50 -13.97 -12.08
N GLY A 46 5.45 -14.32 -11.35
CA GLY A 46 5.31 -14.09 -9.91
C GLY A 46 5.18 -15.42 -9.16
N HIS A 47 5.29 -15.34 -7.85
CA HIS A 47 5.02 -16.46 -6.96
C HIS A 47 4.15 -15.99 -5.81
N SER A 48 3.05 -16.69 -5.57
CA SER A 48 2.12 -16.44 -4.48
C SER A 48 2.01 -17.68 -3.61
N THR A 49 1.89 -17.52 -2.29
CA THR A 49 1.74 -18.65 -1.36
C THR A 49 0.50 -19.49 -1.65
N HIS A 50 -0.58 -18.87 -2.12
CA HIS A 50 -1.86 -19.54 -2.34
C HIS A 50 -2.03 -20.11 -3.76
N ARG A 51 -1.33 -19.55 -4.75
CA ARG A 51 -1.47 -19.93 -6.17
C ARG A 51 -0.25 -20.64 -6.73
N GLY A 52 0.90 -20.56 -6.05
CA GLY A 52 2.19 -20.96 -6.61
C GLY A 52 2.65 -19.96 -7.68
N PHE A 53 3.30 -20.48 -8.72
CA PHE A 53 3.80 -19.66 -9.82
C PHE A 53 2.67 -19.19 -10.75
N PHE A 54 2.72 -17.92 -11.13
CA PHE A 54 1.77 -17.32 -12.07
C PHE A 54 2.49 -16.34 -12.99
N ILE A 55 1.85 -15.95 -14.09
CA ILE A 55 2.35 -14.89 -14.96
C ILE A 55 1.38 -13.72 -14.89
N GLY A 56 1.90 -12.56 -14.50
CA GLY A 56 1.08 -11.36 -14.53
C GLY A 56 1.72 -10.14 -13.91
N MET A 57 0.93 -9.44 -13.11
CA MET A 57 1.26 -8.16 -12.53
C MET A 57 0.90 -8.13 -11.04
N LYS A 58 1.32 -7.08 -10.35
CA LYS A 58 1.02 -6.83 -8.95
C LYS A 58 0.30 -5.50 -8.81
N LEU A 59 -0.87 -5.53 -8.18
CA LEU A 59 -1.61 -4.33 -7.79
C LEU A 59 -1.22 -3.95 -6.38
N THR A 60 -0.82 -2.70 -6.17
CA THR A 60 -0.68 -2.12 -4.83
C THR A 60 -1.77 -1.09 -4.63
N LEU A 61 -2.52 -1.20 -3.53
CA LEU A 61 -3.64 -0.33 -3.21
C LEU A 61 -3.38 0.40 -1.89
N ALA A 62 -3.73 1.68 -1.85
CA ALA A 62 -3.79 2.49 -0.64
C ALA A 62 -5.26 2.80 -0.31
N LEU A 63 -5.67 2.52 0.92
CA LEU A 63 -7.01 2.74 1.44
C LEU A 63 -7.00 3.67 2.64
N ASP A 64 -8.04 4.47 2.82
CA ASP A 64 -8.32 5.14 4.10
C ASP A 64 -8.83 4.09 5.10
N SER A 65 -8.21 3.97 6.28
CA SER A 65 -8.52 2.86 7.20
C SER A 65 -9.91 2.95 7.84
N GLN A 66 -10.49 4.15 7.92
CA GLN A 66 -11.78 4.38 8.56
C GLN A 66 -12.92 4.21 7.58
N THR A 67 -12.77 4.78 6.39
CA THR A 67 -13.81 4.79 5.36
C THR A 67 -13.66 3.64 4.35
N LEU A 68 -12.52 2.95 4.37
CA LEU A 68 -12.13 1.90 3.41
C LEU A 68 -12.14 2.36 1.95
N LYS A 69 -12.23 3.67 1.72
CA LYS A 69 -12.23 4.27 0.39
C LYS A 69 -10.84 4.16 -0.24
N PRO A 70 -10.76 3.71 -1.51
CA PRO A 70 -9.53 3.78 -2.28
C PRO A 70 -8.98 5.19 -2.40
N LEU A 71 -7.68 5.34 -2.12
CA LEU A 71 -6.95 6.61 -2.19
C LEU A 71 -6.08 6.68 -3.45
N ALA A 72 -5.31 5.63 -3.70
CA ALA A 72 -4.45 5.51 -4.87
C ALA A 72 -4.11 4.03 -5.10
N PHE A 73 -3.72 3.70 -6.32
CA PHE A 73 -3.19 2.37 -6.62
C PHE A 73 -2.05 2.45 -7.64
N LEU A 74 -1.25 1.39 -7.70
CA LEU A 74 -0.16 1.18 -8.66
C LEU A 74 -0.25 -0.21 -9.27
N ILE A 75 0.08 -0.33 -10.56
CA ILE A 75 0.30 -1.62 -11.23
C ILE A 75 1.80 -1.79 -11.45
N ASN A 76 2.37 -2.86 -10.93
CA ASN A 76 3.80 -3.20 -11.02
C ASN A 76 3.99 -4.56 -11.68
N GLU A 77 5.23 -4.88 -12.06
CA GLU A 77 5.58 -6.24 -12.46
C GLU A 77 5.39 -7.21 -11.28
N ALA A 78 5.01 -8.47 -11.56
CA ALA A 78 4.67 -9.44 -10.51
C ALA A 78 5.84 -9.79 -9.57
N ASN A 79 7.08 -9.79 -10.06
CA ASN A 79 8.28 -10.15 -9.31
C ASN A 79 8.90 -9.00 -8.52
N VAL A 80 8.32 -7.79 -8.55
CA VAL A 80 8.86 -6.67 -7.79
C VAL A 80 8.57 -6.88 -6.30
N ALA A 81 9.62 -6.79 -5.50
CA ALA A 81 9.54 -6.90 -4.05
C ALA A 81 8.80 -5.68 -3.46
N GLU A 82 7.90 -5.92 -2.51
CA GLU A 82 7.07 -4.92 -1.84
C GLU A 82 7.89 -3.75 -1.26
N PRO A 83 9.07 -3.95 -0.64
CA PRO A 83 9.86 -2.84 -0.14
C PRO A 83 10.26 -1.82 -1.20
N LYS A 84 10.41 -2.23 -2.47
CA LYS A 84 10.72 -1.33 -3.59
C LYS A 84 9.48 -0.56 -4.07
N ILE A 85 8.28 -1.11 -3.86
CA ILE A 85 7.02 -0.49 -4.28
C ILE A 85 6.56 0.57 -3.26
N TYR A 86 6.83 0.35 -1.97
CA TYR A 86 6.47 1.26 -0.88
C TYR A 86 6.80 2.75 -1.15
N PRO A 87 8.05 3.14 -1.52
CA PRO A 87 8.34 4.53 -1.83
C PRO A 87 7.50 5.07 -2.99
N GLU A 88 7.21 4.25 -4.01
CA GLU A 88 6.48 4.69 -5.20
C GLU A 88 5.02 5.01 -4.88
N ILE A 89 4.35 4.19 -4.06
CA ILE A 89 2.97 4.49 -3.65
C ILE A 89 2.90 5.74 -2.76
N LEU A 90 3.89 5.98 -1.89
CA LEU A 90 3.96 7.21 -1.11
C LEU A 90 4.22 8.45 -2.00
N LYS A 91 5.06 8.33 -3.04
CA LYS A 91 5.25 9.39 -4.04
C LYS A 91 3.93 9.73 -4.74
N GLU A 92 3.17 8.71 -5.16
CA GLU A 92 1.87 8.93 -5.79
C GLU A 92 0.87 9.61 -4.86
N LEU A 93 0.78 9.16 -3.61
CA LEU A 93 -0.08 9.78 -2.60
C LEU A 93 0.31 11.25 -2.35
N LYS A 94 1.61 11.55 -2.31
CA LYS A 94 2.12 12.92 -2.16
C LYS A 94 1.81 13.78 -3.38
N ARG A 95 2.05 13.24 -4.58
CA ARG A 95 1.78 13.91 -5.87
C ARG A 95 0.30 14.30 -5.99
N LYS A 96 -0.59 13.41 -5.55
CA LYS A 96 -2.05 13.63 -5.49
C LYS A 96 -2.50 14.49 -4.30
N ARG A 97 -1.58 14.95 -3.45
CA ARG A 97 -1.85 15.74 -2.23
C ARG A 97 -2.80 15.03 -1.24
N ILE A 98 -2.77 13.70 -1.20
CA ILE A 98 -3.62 12.87 -0.34
C ILE A 98 -3.03 12.78 1.07
N ILE A 99 -1.72 12.50 1.16
CA ILE A 99 -1.01 12.43 2.44
C ILE A 99 -0.59 13.81 2.92
N LYS A 100 -0.67 14.01 4.22
CA LYS A 100 -0.14 15.17 4.94
C LYS A 100 0.82 14.70 6.02
N ALA A 101 1.60 15.65 6.52
CA ALA A 101 2.53 15.39 7.59
C ALA A 101 1.78 14.89 8.86
N GLY A 102 2.27 13.84 9.49
CA GLY A 102 1.67 13.21 10.67
C GLY A 102 0.67 12.09 10.39
N ASP A 103 0.32 11.83 9.12
CA ASP A 103 -0.49 10.67 8.72
C ASP A 103 0.20 9.36 9.07
N VAL A 104 -0.58 8.32 9.35
CA VAL A 104 -0.07 6.99 9.70
C VAL A 104 -0.23 6.05 8.52
N ILE A 105 0.86 5.36 8.15
CA ILE A 105 0.86 4.37 7.07
C ILE A 105 0.97 2.98 7.69
N TYR A 106 -0.06 2.17 7.51
CA TYR A 106 -0.10 0.76 7.90
C TYR A 106 0.36 -0.08 6.72
N ALA A 107 1.38 -0.90 6.93
CA ALA A 107 1.84 -1.85 5.93
C ALA A 107 2.23 -3.17 6.58
N ASP A 108 2.09 -4.25 5.83
CA ASP A 108 2.46 -5.58 6.29
C ASP A 108 3.99 -5.76 6.41
N ARG A 109 4.43 -6.96 6.80
CA ARG A 109 5.85 -7.28 6.94
C ARG A 109 6.56 -7.41 5.59
N GLY A 110 5.85 -7.67 4.50
CA GLY A 110 6.39 -7.68 3.13
C GLY A 110 7.11 -6.38 2.80
N TYR A 111 6.56 -5.24 3.23
CA TYR A 111 7.14 -3.90 3.00
C TYR A 111 8.33 -3.53 3.90
N TYR A 112 8.72 -4.40 4.83
CA TYR A 112 9.79 -4.12 5.79
C TYR A 112 11.13 -3.84 5.09
N SER A 113 11.66 -2.63 5.31
CA SER A 113 13.08 -2.30 5.14
C SER A 113 13.43 -1.12 6.04
N TYR A 114 14.66 -1.08 6.56
CA TYR A 114 15.11 0.07 7.37
C TYR A 114 14.98 1.39 6.58
N GLU A 115 15.26 1.35 5.28
CA GLU A 115 15.12 2.49 4.39
C GLU A 115 13.68 2.99 4.32
N ASN A 116 12.69 2.09 4.21
CA ASN A 116 11.27 2.46 4.12
C ASN A 116 10.79 3.21 5.37
N TYR A 117 11.26 2.83 6.56
CA TYR A 117 10.98 3.60 7.77
C TYR A 117 11.60 5.00 7.69
N VAL A 118 12.89 5.09 7.32
CA VAL A 118 13.62 6.36 7.27
C VAL A 118 13.00 7.32 6.25
N ILE A 119 12.74 6.88 5.02
CA ILE A 119 12.17 7.75 3.97
C ILE A 119 10.77 8.24 4.33
N SER A 120 9.96 7.43 5.03
CA SER A 120 8.61 7.80 5.45
C SER A 120 8.63 9.03 6.35
N VAL A 121 9.50 9.00 7.36
CA VAL A 121 9.65 10.12 8.29
C VAL A 121 10.37 11.29 7.61
N ARG A 122 11.49 11.04 6.93
CA ARG A 122 12.37 12.08 6.39
C ARG A 122 11.78 12.82 5.19
N ASN A 123 11.20 12.10 4.23
CA ASN A 123 10.81 12.65 2.92
C ASN A 123 9.31 12.91 2.82
N PHE A 124 8.51 12.06 3.47
CA PHE A 124 7.05 12.14 3.44
C PHE A 124 6.46 12.74 4.70
N LYS A 125 7.23 12.81 5.79
CA LYS A 125 6.79 13.29 7.11
C LYS A 125 5.57 12.52 7.64
N VAL A 126 5.50 11.23 7.37
CA VAL A 126 4.43 10.32 7.84
C VAL A 126 4.98 9.34 8.87
N VAL A 127 4.09 8.76 9.67
CA VAL A 127 4.39 7.73 10.67
C VAL A 127 4.36 6.34 9.99
N PRO A 128 5.49 5.64 9.85
CA PRO A 128 5.55 4.35 9.15
C PRO A 128 5.25 3.16 10.06
N LEU A 129 4.00 2.77 10.21
CA LEU A 129 3.63 1.54 10.90
C LEU A 129 3.72 0.32 9.96
N ILE A 130 4.94 0.04 9.52
CA ILE A 130 5.28 -1.19 8.78
C ILE A 130 5.56 -2.28 9.80
N PHE A 131 4.91 -3.44 9.68
CA PHE A 131 5.07 -4.50 10.69
C PHE A 131 6.50 -5.09 10.69
N PRO A 132 7.13 -5.21 11.87
CA PRO A 132 8.53 -5.62 11.95
C PRO A 132 8.71 -7.12 11.63
N ARG A 133 9.89 -7.46 11.11
CA ARG A 133 10.38 -8.86 11.07
C ARG A 133 10.81 -9.32 12.46
N LYS A 134 10.84 -10.64 12.70
CA LYS A 134 11.22 -11.23 14.00
C LYS A 134 12.58 -10.73 14.51
N ASN A 135 13.53 -10.49 13.59
CA ASN A 135 14.89 -10.02 13.87
C ASN A 135 15.08 -8.51 13.68
N CYS A 136 14.01 -7.71 13.75
CA CYS A 136 14.11 -6.26 13.64
C CYS A 136 14.92 -5.68 14.81
N ASN A 137 16.02 -4.97 14.49
CA ASN A 137 16.82 -4.28 15.50
C ASN A 137 16.30 -2.84 15.64
N PHE A 138 15.46 -2.63 16.65
CA PHE A 138 14.87 -1.32 16.93
C PHE A 138 15.91 -0.28 17.33
N LYS A 139 16.98 -0.66 18.04
CA LYS A 139 18.08 0.26 18.38
C LYS A 139 18.74 0.80 17.11
N LYS A 140 19.06 -0.09 16.16
CA LYS A 140 19.58 0.30 14.84
C LYS A 140 18.59 1.20 14.10
N LEU A 141 17.32 0.81 14.03
CA LEU A 141 16.28 1.59 13.36
C LEU A 141 16.18 3.02 13.93
N PHE A 142 16.08 3.16 15.24
CA PHE A 142 15.92 4.47 15.87
C PHE A 142 17.17 5.35 15.68
N ASN A 143 18.36 4.75 15.67
CA ASN A 143 19.62 5.47 15.37
C ASN A 143 19.70 5.97 13.91
N MET A 144 18.95 5.36 12.98
CA MET A 144 18.90 5.80 11.58
C MET A 144 18.03 7.03 11.37
N PHE A 145 17.14 7.38 12.31
CA PHE A 145 16.33 8.60 12.23
C PHE A 145 17.16 9.84 12.56
N ARG A 146 17.95 10.28 11.59
CA ARG A 146 18.66 11.56 11.63
C ARG A 146 17.82 12.67 11.01
N TYR A 147 17.93 13.87 11.54
CA TYR A 147 17.28 15.04 10.93
C TYR A 147 17.85 15.27 9.52
N PRO A 148 17.00 15.47 8.49
CA PRO A 148 17.49 15.89 7.19
C PRO A 148 18.17 17.27 7.30
N LEU A 149 19.32 17.44 6.63
CA LEU A 149 20.05 18.72 6.59
C LEU A 149 19.17 19.90 6.15
N LYS A 150 18.17 19.64 5.30
CA LYS A 150 17.18 20.62 4.83
C LYS A 150 16.31 21.24 5.93
N ILE A 151 16.38 20.74 7.17
CA ILE A 151 15.72 21.37 8.32
C ILE A 151 16.48 22.62 8.77
N PHE A 152 17.80 22.67 8.57
CA PHE A 152 18.66 23.81 8.93
C PHE A 152 18.73 24.89 7.85
N ASP A 153 17.73 24.95 6.97
CA ASP A 153 17.60 25.99 5.96
C ASP A 153 17.09 27.27 6.63
N LEU A 154 17.80 28.39 6.45
CA LEU A 154 17.49 29.70 7.03
C LEU A 154 16.07 30.19 6.70
N ARG A 155 15.45 29.67 5.62
CA ARG A 155 14.08 29.99 5.21
C ARG A 155 13.00 29.27 6.03
N ARG A 156 13.38 28.40 6.97
CA ARG A 156 12.47 27.57 7.76
C ARG A 156 12.62 27.84 9.24
N ASN A 157 11.52 27.67 9.97
CA ASN A 157 11.60 27.63 11.43
C ASN A 157 12.13 26.25 11.86
N THR A 158 13.45 26.18 12.05
CA THR A 158 14.20 24.98 12.45
C THR A 158 13.61 24.33 13.69
N GLU A 159 13.25 25.10 14.71
CA GLU A 159 12.71 24.59 15.98
C GLU A 159 11.37 23.88 15.79
N LYS A 160 10.46 24.48 15.02
CA LYS A 160 9.15 23.88 14.70
C LYS A 160 9.32 22.58 13.92
N GLU A 161 10.23 22.54 12.94
CA GLU A 161 10.50 21.34 12.15
C GLU A 161 11.12 20.21 13.00
N ILE A 162 12.06 20.55 13.90
CA ILE A 162 12.64 19.59 14.86
C ILE A 162 11.56 19.05 15.81
N LYS A 163 10.73 19.93 16.37
CA LYS A 163 9.64 19.55 17.28
C LYS A 163 8.69 18.56 16.59
N PHE A 164 8.26 18.90 15.39
CA PHE A 164 7.37 18.06 14.60
C PHE A 164 7.99 16.69 14.25
N TYR A 165 9.28 16.66 13.89
CA TYR A 165 9.99 15.40 13.62
C TYR A 165 10.07 14.51 14.87
N LYS A 166 10.33 15.10 16.04
CA LYS A 166 10.31 14.38 17.33
C LYS A 166 8.92 13.81 17.63
N GLU A 167 7.85 14.57 17.38
CA GLU A 167 6.46 14.11 17.56
C GLU A 167 6.13 12.90 16.67
N ILE A 168 6.52 12.93 15.38
CA ILE A 168 6.34 11.77 14.48
C ILE A 168 7.07 10.54 15.01
N ILE A 169 8.32 10.69 15.45
CA ILE A 169 9.11 9.57 15.97
C ILE A 169 8.53 9.04 17.28
N ALA A 170 8.04 9.91 18.17
CA ALA A 170 7.39 9.51 19.40
C ALA A 170 6.12 8.70 19.10
N LYS A 171 5.26 9.20 18.21
CA LYS A 171 4.06 8.49 17.75
C LYS A 171 4.41 7.16 17.08
N PHE A 172 5.47 7.14 16.26
CA PHE A 172 5.95 5.89 15.66
C PHE A 172 6.37 4.86 16.73
N LYS A 173 7.17 5.27 17.73
CA LYS A 173 7.62 4.41 18.83
C LYS A 173 6.44 3.83 19.62
N GLU A 174 5.44 4.65 19.89
CA GLU A 174 4.22 4.21 20.57
C GLU A 174 3.48 3.15 19.75
N LEU A 175 3.13 3.46 18.50
CA LEU A 175 2.35 2.56 17.63
C LEU A 175 3.10 1.26 17.31
N ILE A 176 4.41 1.34 17.05
CA ILE A 176 5.22 0.16 16.73
C ILE A 176 5.39 -0.75 17.94
N SER A 177 5.27 -0.25 19.18
CA SER A 177 5.29 -1.10 20.38
C SER A 177 4.03 -1.97 20.47
N LYS A 178 2.88 -1.45 20.04
CA LYS A 178 1.56 -2.11 20.05
C LYS A 178 1.17 -2.71 18.70
N TRP A 179 2.12 -2.88 17.78
CA TRP A 179 1.85 -3.28 16.39
C TRP A 179 1.05 -4.57 16.24
N LYS A 180 1.14 -5.49 17.21
CA LYS A 180 0.38 -6.76 17.20
C LYS A 180 -1.13 -6.52 17.30
N GLU A 181 -1.55 -5.56 18.11
CA GLU A 181 -2.96 -5.18 18.30
C GLU A 181 -3.52 -4.52 17.03
N LEU A 182 -2.66 -3.80 16.30
CA LEU A 182 -3.00 -3.08 15.07
C LEU A 182 -3.04 -3.95 13.82
N ARG A 183 -2.75 -5.26 13.94
CA ARG A 183 -2.88 -6.22 12.82
C ARG A 183 -4.30 -6.27 12.26
N SER A 184 -5.28 -6.18 13.16
CA SER A 184 -6.70 -6.25 12.81
C SER A 184 -7.10 -5.08 11.91
N VAL A 185 -6.56 -3.88 12.13
CA VAL A 185 -6.80 -2.70 11.29
C VAL A 185 -6.22 -2.91 9.91
N ARG A 186 -4.96 -3.34 9.83
CA ARG A 186 -4.30 -3.63 8.55
C ARG A 186 -5.04 -4.72 7.78
N SER A 187 -5.50 -5.78 8.45
CA SER A 187 -6.13 -6.96 7.82
C SER A 187 -7.32 -6.64 6.91
N ILE A 188 -8.01 -5.52 7.14
CA ILE A 188 -9.24 -5.15 6.41
C ILE A 188 -9.02 -5.05 4.89
N ILE A 189 -7.82 -4.64 4.45
CA ILE A 189 -7.51 -4.54 3.02
C ILE A 189 -7.49 -5.92 2.30
N GLU A 190 -7.27 -7.02 3.01
CA GLU A 190 -7.36 -8.37 2.42
C GLU A 190 -8.80 -8.66 1.98
N ASP A 191 -9.78 -8.31 2.79
CA ASP A 191 -11.19 -8.51 2.46
C ASP A 191 -11.62 -7.60 1.31
N VAL A 192 -11.11 -6.36 1.25
CA VAL A 192 -11.29 -5.47 0.09
C VAL A 192 -10.73 -6.11 -1.19
N PHE A 193 -9.55 -6.75 -1.13
CA PHE A 193 -9.00 -7.47 -2.27
C PHE A 193 -9.81 -8.73 -2.63
N LYS A 194 -10.38 -9.45 -1.66
CA LYS A 194 -11.27 -10.59 -1.94
C LYS A 194 -12.50 -10.13 -2.72
N ILE A 195 -13.15 -9.04 -2.30
CA ILE A 195 -14.28 -8.44 -3.02
C ILE A 195 -13.85 -8.05 -4.44
N ALA A 196 -12.71 -7.37 -4.58
CA ALA A 196 -12.18 -6.97 -5.88
C ALA A 196 -11.95 -8.16 -6.83
N LYS A 197 -11.43 -9.27 -6.30
CA LYS A 197 -11.16 -10.49 -7.08
C LYS A 197 -12.43 -11.24 -7.46
N LYS A 198 -13.33 -11.48 -6.50
CA LYS A 198 -14.55 -12.26 -6.67
C LYS A 198 -15.64 -11.50 -7.45
N ALA A 199 -15.97 -10.29 -7.01
CA ALA A 199 -17.09 -9.52 -7.56
C ALA A 199 -16.73 -8.79 -8.87
N TYR A 200 -15.47 -8.40 -9.04
CA TYR A 200 -15.02 -7.58 -10.19
C TYR A 200 -13.98 -8.29 -11.08
N SER A 201 -13.91 -9.62 -10.99
CA SER A 201 -13.10 -10.50 -11.84
C SER A 201 -11.64 -10.07 -11.98
N MET A 202 -11.04 -9.51 -10.92
CA MET A 202 -9.62 -9.13 -10.92
C MET A 202 -8.67 -10.31 -10.81
N GLU A 203 -9.21 -11.52 -10.58
CA GLU A 203 -8.41 -12.70 -10.33
C GLU A 203 -7.69 -13.22 -11.57
N ASN A 204 -8.41 -13.27 -12.70
CA ASN A 204 -7.94 -13.80 -13.99
C ASN A 204 -8.29 -12.82 -15.11
N LEU A 205 -7.32 -11.99 -15.50
CA LEU A 205 -7.55 -10.97 -16.52
C LEU A 205 -7.11 -11.44 -17.91
N HIS A 206 -8.00 -11.30 -18.88
CA HIS A 206 -7.69 -11.44 -20.31
C HIS A 206 -7.09 -10.15 -20.90
N ARG A 207 -6.16 -9.51 -20.18
CA ARG A 207 -5.50 -8.25 -20.58
C ARG A 207 -3.99 -8.43 -20.51
N TYR A 208 -3.25 -8.03 -21.55
CA TYR A 208 -1.82 -8.38 -21.67
C TYR A 208 -0.87 -7.19 -21.70
N THR A 209 -1.40 -5.97 -21.57
CA THR A 209 -0.60 -4.73 -21.45
C THR A 209 -0.91 -4.05 -20.13
N ARG A 210 0.09 -3.37 -19.57
CA ARG A 210 -0.02 -2.63 -18.30
C ARG A 210 -1.09 -1.55 -18.40
N SER A 211 -1.15 -0.86 -19.54
CA SER A 211 -2.19 0.15 -19.81
C SER A 211 -3.60 -0.46 -19.75
N SER A 212 -3.81 -1.62 -20.39
CA SER A 212 -5.12 -2.28 -20.36
C SER A 212 -5.48 -2.82 -18.98
N VAL A 213 -4.52 -3.41 -18.26
CA VAL A 213 -4.71 -3.85 -16.88
C VAL A 213 -5.04 -2.66 -15.99
N GLN A 214 -4.32 -1.55 -16.11
CA GLN A 214 -4.54 -0.34 -15.34
C GLN A 214 -5.92 0.28 -15.59
N LYS A 215 -6.42 0.30 -16.83
CA LYS A 215 -7.79 0.75 -17.13
C LYS A 215 -8.82 -0.13 -16.43
N TYR A 216 -8.65 -1.45 -16.49
CA TYR A 216 -9.55 -2.39 -15.84
C TYR A 216 -9.50 -2.25 -14.31
N CYS A 217 -8.31 -2.22 -13.72
CA CYS A 217 -8.12 -2.02 -12.28
C CYS A 217 -8.68 -0.68 -11.81
N SER A 218 -8.57 0.39 -12.62
CA SER A 218 -9.19 1.68 -12.29
C SER A 218 -10.70 1.54 -12.08
N LEU A 219 -11.38 0.84 -13.00
CA LEU A 219 -12.82 0.60 -12.91
C LEU A 219 -13.15 -0.29 -11.72
N ALA A 220 -12.45 -1.41 -11.54
CA ALA A 220 -12.68 -2.32 -10.43
C ALA A 220 -12.47 -1.65 -9.07
N VAL A 221 -11.39 -0.86 -8.91
CA VAL A 221 -11.13 -0.09 -7.67
C VAL A 221 -12.21 0.97 -7.44
N LEU A 222 -12.70 1.63 -8.49
CA LEU A 222 -13.82 2.57 -8.37
C LEU A 222 -15.10 1.87 -7.89
N LEU A 223 -15.43 0.72 -8.48
CA LEU A 223 -16.62 -0.06 -8.11
C LEU A 223 -16.52 -0.58 -6.68
N VAL A 224 -15.36 -1.08 -6.26
CA VAL A 224 -15.08 -1.44 -4.86
C VAL A 224 -15.34 -0.24 -3.94
N GLY A 225 -14.82 0.95 -4.29
CA GLY A 225 -15.07 2.17 -3.53
C GLY A 225 -16.56 2.53 -3.45
N ALA A 226 -17.34 2.26 -4.50
CA ALA A 226 -18.79 2.43 -4.50
C ALA A 226 -19.50 1.41 -3.61
N THR A 227 -19.16 0.13 -3.70
CA THR A 227 -19.73 -0.92 -2.83
C THR A 227 -19.47 -0.64 -1.36
N VAL A 228 -18.24 -0.28 -1.02
CA VAL A 228 -17.87 0.08 0.36
C VAL A 228 -18.64 1.31 0.83
N ASN A 229 -18.82 2.32 -0.03
CA ASN A 229 -19.49 3.55 0.37
C ASN A 229 -21.02 3.44 0.49
N TYR A 230 -21.66 2.52 -0.24
CA TYR A 230 -23.13 2.42 -0.29
C TYR A 230 -23.70 1.13 0.33
N GLY A 231 -22.89 0.10 0.52
CA GLY A 231 -23.39 -1.24 0.85
C GLY A 231 -22.76 -1.92 2.06
N ILE A 232 -21.73 -1.32 2.69
CA ILE A 232 -21.01 -1.98 3.79
C ILE A 232 -20.69 -0.94 4.88
N ASN A 233 -21.44 -0.99 5.98
CA ASN A 233 -21.29 -0.06 7.10
C ASN A 233 -20.41 -0.65 8.21
N GLU A 234 -20.27 -1.97 8.27
CA GLU A 234 -19.46 -2.65 9.29
C GLU A 234 -18.44 -3.64 8.73
N ARG A 235 -17.34 -3.83 9.47
CA ARG A 235 -16.30 -4.82 9.12
C ARG A 235 -16.86 -6.24 8.99
N LYS A 236 -17.86 -6.60 9.82
CA LYS A 236 -18.51 -7.92 9.78
C LYS A 236 -19.25 -8.13 8.46
N GLU A 237 -19.94 -7.11 7.96
CA GLU A 237 -20.62 -7.13 6.67
C GLU A 237 -19.62 -7.25 5.52
N LEU A 238 -18.48 -6.53 5.62
CA LEU A 238 -17.40 -6.64 4.63
C LEU A 238 -16.85 -8.06 4.55
N GLN A 239 -16.63 -8.68 5.71
CA GLN A 239 -16.12 -10.04 5.79
C GLN A 239 -17.15 -11.04 5.22
N ALA A 240 -18.42 -10.95 5.64
CA ALA A 240 -19.51 -11.78 5.15
C ALA A 240 -19.75 -11.64 3.64
N PHE A 241 -19.59 -10.44 3.08
CA PHE A 241 -19.72 -10.20 1.64
C PHE A 241 -18.50 -10.72 0.84
N SER A 242 -17.36 -10.87 1.51
CA SER A 242 -16.11 -11.32 0.88
C SER A 242 -15.89 -12.84 0.91
N GLU A 243 -16.57 -13.54 1.82
CA GLU A 243 -16.55 -15.00 1.99
C GLU A 243 -17.46 -15.68 0.96
#